data_AF-A0A8J2M5H3-F1
#
_entry.id   AF-A0A8J2M5H3-F1
#
_cell.length_a   1.000
_cell.length_b   1.000
_cell.length_c   1.000
_cell.angle_alpha   90.00
_cell.angle_beta   90.00
_cell.angle_gamma   90.00
#
_symmetry.space_group_name_H-M   'P 1'
#
loop_
_entity.id
_entity.type
_entity.pdbx_description
1 polymer ?
#
loop_
_entity_poly.entity_id
_entity_poly.type
_entity_poly.pdbx_seq_one_letter_code
_entity_poly.pdbx_strand_id
1 'polypeptide(L)'
;MWRLWFDLLLLVALFRSSYSSDSGQKADLFNEDDSRSRLVMLDGNMYFHAAREKNISFITGTGGSIYFGEKNLNLLPELTEFEIMKDEVDKTKSRIHQLVRMANLFKQQIKLKSGDVDALNRKVS
;
A
#
# COMPACT_ATOMS: atom_id res chain seq x y z
N MET A 1 4.40 65.84 23.30
CA MET A 1 3.72 65.17 22.18
C MET A 1 4.51 64.00 21.58
N TRP A 2 5.85 63.97 21.60
CA TRP A 2 6.63 62.87 21.01
C TRP A 2 6.51 61.49 21.68
N ARG A 3 6.31 61.42 23.01
CA ARG A 3 6.16 60.13 23.73
C ARG A 3 5.00 59.27 23.20
N LEU A 4 3.87 59.90 22.87
CA LEU A 4 2.70 59.24 22.31
C LEU A 4 2.96 58.58 20.94
N TRP A 5 3.88 59.14 20.15
CA TRP A 5 4.23 58.57 18.85
C TRP A 5 5.14 57.36 18.99
N PHE A 6 6.03 57.37 19.98
CA PHE A 6 6.83 56.20 20.34
C PHE A 6 5.95 55.07 20.87
N ASP A 7 4.98 55.39 21.73
CA ASP A 7 4.04 54.39 22.24
C ASP A 7 3.16 53.81 21.12
N LEU A 8 2.72 54.64 20.16
CA LEU A 8 1.97 54.18 18.99
C LEU A 8 2.83 53.30 18.07
N LEU A 9 4.10 53.66 17.85
CA LEU A 9 5.05 52.84 17.08
C LEU A 9 5.35 51.51 17.78
N LEU A 10 5.47 51.52 19.11
CA LEU A 10 5.68 50.31 19.90
C LEU A 10 4.46 49.40 19.82
N LEU A 11 3.25 49.98 19.90
CA LEU A 11 2.00 49.25 19.68
C LEU A 11 1.95 48.63 18.28
N VAL A 12 2.21 49.41 17.22
CA VAL A 12 2.21 48.88 15.84
C VAL A 12 3.28 47.80 15.64
N ALA A 13 4.45 47.93 16.29
CA ALA A 13 5.50 46.90 16.26
C ALA A 13 5.09 45.62 17.00
N LEU A 14 4.43 45.75 18.16
CA LEU A 14 3.89 44.62 18.93
C LEU A 14 2.73 43.93 18.19
N PHE A 15 1.85 44.69 17.53
CA PHE A 15 0.76 44.14 16.73
C PHE A 15 1.24 43.52 15.41
N ARG A 16 2.35 44.00 14.81
CA ARG A 16 2.98 43.35 13.66
C ARG A 16 3.64 42.02 14.02
N SER A 17 4.06 41.83 15.27
CA SER A 17 4.63 40.55 15.73
C SER A 17 3.61 39.43 15.87
N SER A 18 2.32 39.75 16.00
CA SER A 18 1.26 38.75 16.19
C SER A 18 0.59 38.30 14.88
N TYR A 19 0.85 39.01 13.78
CA TYR A 19 0.56 38.50 12.44
C TYR A 19 1.81 37.77 11.93
N SER A 20 2.06 36.59 12.49
CA SER A 20 2.75 35.55 11.72
C SER A 20 1.82 35.21 10.56
N SER A 21 1.98 35.96 9.46
CA SER A 21 1.45 35.56 8.17
C SER A 21 1.81 34.10 8.01
N ASP A 22 0.82 33.28 7.68
CA ASP A 22 0.96 31.88 7.24
C ASP A 22 1.78 31.90 5.94
N SER A 23 3.05 32.25 6.08
CA SER A 23 3.99 32.35 4.99
C SER A 23 4.21 30.91 4.60
N GLY A 24 3.55 30.47 3.54
CA GLY A 24 4.11 29.81 2.36
C GLY A 24 5.31 28.88 2.55
N GLN A 25 5.55 28.37 3.75
CA GLN A 25 6.36 27.22 4.04
C GLN A 25 5.50 26.11 3.50
N LYS A 26 5.71 25.85 2.21
CA LYS A 26 5.53 24.52 1.66
C LYS A 26 6.33 23.63 2.60
N ALA A 27 5.67 23.15 3.66
CA ALA A 27 6.26 22.20 4.57
C ALA A 27 6.71 21.08 3.66
N ASP A 28 8.01 20.86 3.58
CA ASP A 28 8.54 19.80 2.75
C ASP A 28 8.12 18.51 3.41
N LEU A 29 6.91 18.06 3.07
CA LEU A 29 6.22 16.94 3.67
C LEU A 29 7.04 15.65 3.50
N PHE A 30 7.95 15.66 2.52
CA PHE A 30 8.81 14.55 2.13
C PHE A 30 10.29 14.83 2.45
N ASN A 31 10.59 15.79 3.32
CA ASN A 31 11.95 15.93 3.84
C ASN A 31 12.30 14.71 4.69
N GLU A 32 13.12 13.82 4.15
CA GLU A 32 13.56 12.58 4.80
C GLU A 32 14.52 12.82 5.98
N ASP A 33 15.12 14.02 6.07
CA ASP A 33 15.98 14.43 7.18
C ASP A 33 15.22 15.16 8.29
N ASP A 34 13.89 15.24 8.19
CA ASP A 34 13.09 15.87 9.23
C ASP A 34 13.13 15.05 10.53
N SER A 35 13.47 15.73 11.62
CA SER A 35 13.56 15.13 12.96
C SER A 35 12.24 15.14 13.71
N ARG A 36 11.19 15.80 13.17
CA ARG A 36 9.90 15.97 13.85
C ARG A 36 8.75 15.25 13.17
N SER A 37 8.13 14.32 13.90
CA SER A 37 6.86 13.74 13.47
C SER A 37 5.75 14.78 13.60
N ARG A 38 4.84 14.83 12.63
CA ARG A 38 3.75 15.83 12.58
C ARG A 38 2.51 15.29 11.87
N LEU A 39 1.36 15.86 12.24
CA LEU A 39 0.10 15.73 11.52
C LEU A 39 -0.16 17.06 10.79
N VAL A 40 -0.33 17.01 9.46
CA VAL A 40 -0.50 18.21 8.63
C VAL A 40 -1.75 18.07 7.77
N MET A 41 -2.51 19.16 7.60
CA MET A 41 -3.61 19.24 6.64
C MET A 41 -3.20 20.10 5.45
N LEU A 42 -3.19 19.53 4.24
CA LEU A 42 -2.88 20.25 3.00
C LEU A 42 -3.92 19.90 1.94
N ASP A 43 -4.51 20.91 1.31
CA ASP A 43 -5.52 20.76 0.24
C ASP A 43 -6.67 19.79 0.61
N GLY A 44 -7.10 19.82 1.88
CA GLY A 44 -8.17 18.96 2.41
C GLY A 44 -7.74 17.53 2.76
N ASN A 45 -6.47 17.17 2.56
CA ASN A 45 -5.91 15.87 2.92
C ASN A 45 -5.17 15.95 4.25
N MET A 46 -5.33 14.92 5.10
CA MET A 46 -4.55 14.76 6.33
C MET A 46 -3.35 13.85 6.09
N TYR A 47 -2.16 14.33 6.45
CA TYR A 47 -0.90 13.62 6.31
C TYR A 47 -0.28 13.36 7.68
N PHE A 48 0.02 12.09 7.95
CA PHE A 48 0.86 11.69 9.07
C PHE A 48 2.29 11.57 8.56
N HIS A 49 3.17 12.47 8.98
CA HIS A 49 4.60 12.42 8.66
C HIS A 49 5.35 11.85 9.86
N ALA A 50 6.00 10.71 9.67
CA ALA A 50 6.94 10.14 10.62
C ALA A 50 8.31 10.77 10.38
N ALA A 51 8.93 11.30 11.43
CA ALA A 51 10.33 11.72 11.37
C ALA A 51 11.26 10.55 11.02
N ARG A 52 12.47 10.90 10.59
CA ARG A 52 13.55 9.94 10.35
C ARG A 52 13.70 8.96 11.51
N GLU A 53 13.72 7.66 11.17
CA GLU A 53 13.87 6.56 12.13
C GLU A 53 12.78 6.54 13.23
N LYS A 54 11.60 7.13 12.96
CA LYS A 54 10.42 7.07 13.83
C LYS A 54 9.26 6.37 13.12
N ASN A 55 8.36 5.84 13.93
CA ASN A 55 7.14 5.19 13.46
C ASN A 55 5.91 6.02 13.82
N ILE A 56 4.84 5.86 13.04
CA ILE A 56 3.49 6.26 13.43
C ILE A 56 2.80 5.00 13.93
N SER A 57 2.29 5.06 15.16
CA SER A 57 1.59 3.94 15.79
C SER A 57 0.20 4.38 16.21
N PHE A 58 -0.80 3.59 15.82
CA PHE A 58 -2.17 3.76 16.25
C PHE A 58 -2.49 2.59 17.19
N ILE A 59 -2.81 2.91 18.45
CA ILE A 59 -3.07 1.91 19.48
C ILE A 59 -4.50 2.11 19.97
N THR A 60 -5.28 1.04 19.97
CA THR A 60 -6.65 1.03 20.50
C THR A 60 -6.69 0.34 21.85
N GLY A 61 -7.58 0.81 22.73
CA GLY A 61 -7.86 0.14 24.00
C GLY A 61 -8.64 -1.17 23.82
N THR A 62 -8.92 -1.84 24.93
CA THR A 62 -9.73 -3.07 24.96
C THR A 62 -11.09 -2.85 24.31
N GLY A 63 -11.40 -3.64 23.28
CA GLY A 63 -12.65 -3.52 22.51
C GLY A 63 -12.66 -2.40 21.45
N GLY A 64 -11.59 -1.61 21.35
CA GLY A 64 -11.41 -0.64 20.26
C GLY A 64 -11.03 -1.33 18.95
N SER A 65 -11.32 -0.67 17.82
CA SER A 65 -10.93 -1.14 16.49
C SER A 65 -10.60 0.05 15.60
N ILE A 66 -9.65 -0.14 14.70
CA ILE A 66 -9.26 0.87 13.70
C ILE A 66 -9.97 0.52 12.40
N TYR A 67 -10.57 1.52 11.76
CA TYR A 67 -11.23 1.36 10.48
C TYR A 67 -10.55 2.22 9.40
N PHE A 68 -10.42 1.66 8.20
CA PHE A 68 -10.04 2.41 7.01
C PHE A 68 -11.21 2.40 6.02
N GLY A 69 -11.92 3.53 5.94
CA GLY A 69 -13.26 3.57 5.35
C GLY A 69 -14.22 2.69 6.17
N GLU A 70 -14.88 1.75 5.51
CA GLU A 70 -15.80 0.80 6.15
C GLU A 70 -15.09 -0.49 6.63
N LYS A 71 -13.77 -0.62 6.42
CA LYS A 71 -13.04 -1.86 6.71
C LYS A 71 -12.38 -1.84 8.07
N ASN A 72 -12.71 -2.83 8.92
CA ASN A 72 -12.01 -3.04 10.19
C ASN A 72 -10.62 -3.65 9.94
N LEU A 73 -9.57 -2.95 10.39
CA LEU A 73 -8.19 -3.40 10.21
C LEU A 73 -7.86 -4.67 11.01
N ASN A 74 -8.59 -4.97 12.09
CA ASN A 74 -8.42 -6.20 12.87
C ASN A 74 -8.86 -7.47 12.11
N LEU A 75 -9.57 -7.32 10.99
CA LEU A 75 -10.04 -8.43 10.15
C LEU A 75 -9.17 -8.62 8.90
N LEU A 76 -8.11 -7.80 8.73
CA LEU A 76 -7.19 -8.01 7.64
C LEU A 76 -6.33 -9.23 7.93
N PRO A 77 -6.12 -10.12 6.95
CA PRO A 77 -5.24 -11.25 7.12
C PRO A 77 -3.84 -10.76 7.48
N GLU A 78 -3.20 -11.43 8.42
CA GLU A 78 -1.82 -11.10 8.77
C GLU A 78 -0.91 -11.33 7.56
N LEU A 79 0.21 -10.59 7.49
CA LEU A 79 1.20 -10.74 6.42
C LEU A 79 1.67 -12.19 6.26
N THR A 80 1.75 -12.93 7.36
CA THR A 80 2.10 -14.36 7.42
C THR A 80 1.02 -15.23 6.77
N GLU A 81 -0.26 -14.97 7.03
CA GLU A 81 -1.38 -15.67 6.39
C GLU A 81 -1.42 -15.41 4.88
N PHE A 82 -1.09 -14.18 4.46
CA PHE A 82 -0.97 -13.84 3.05
C PHE A 82 0.19 -14.59 2.37
N GLU A 83 1.34 -14.71 3.04
CA GLU A 83 2.48 -15.49 2.53
C GLU A 83 2.16 -16.99 2.39
N ILE A 84 1.46 -17.56 3.38
CA ILE A 84 0.99 -18.96 3.32
C ILE A 84 0.04 -19.16 2.13
N MET A 85 -0.94 -18.27 1.99
CA MET A 85 -1.91 -18.34 0.89
C MET A 85 -1.21 -18.21 -0.47
N LYS A 86 -0.19 -17.37 -0.57
CA LYS A 86 0.63 -17.24 -1.78
C LYS A 86 1.37 -18.54 -2.13
N ASP A 87 2.00 -19.20 -1.16
CA ASP A 87 2.71 -20.47 -1.36
C ASP A 87 1.76 -21.60 -1.79
N GLU A 88 0.56 -21.66 -1.21
CA GLU A 88 -0.47 -22.62 -1.61
C GLU A 88 -0.94 -22.41 -3.05
N VAL A 89 -1.12 -21.15 -3.47
CA VAL A 89 -1.46 -20.79 -4.85
C VAL A 89 -0.35 -21.21 -5.81
N ASP A 90 0.91 -20.97 -5.45
CA ASP A 90 2.06 -21.34 -6.29
C ASP A 90 2.19 -22.87 -6.43
N LYS A 91 1.99 -23.62 -5.34
CA LYS A 91 1.91 -25.10 -5.37
C LYS A 91 0.79 -25.58 -6.29
N THR A 92 -0.38 -24.96 -6.20
CA THR A 92 -1.54 -25.32 -7.01
C THR A 92 -1.29 -25.06 -8.49
N LYS A 93 -0.68 -23.91 -8.82
CA LYS A 93 -0.28 -23.56 -10.18
C LYS A 93 0.71 -24.58 -10.77
N SER A 94 1.68 -25.03 -9.98
CA SER A 94 2.64 -26.06 -10.39
C SER A 94 1.93 -27.40 -10.71
N ARG A 95 1.01 -27.84 -9.85
CA ARG A 95 0.21 -29.06 -10.07
C ARG A 95 -0.65 -28.97 -11.33
N ILE A 96 -1.29 -27.83 -11.58
CA ILE A 96 -2.08 -27.60 -12.80
C ILE A 96 -1.18 -27.72 -14.03
N HIS A 97 0.02 -27.12 -14.00
CA HIS A 97 0.96 -27.20 -15.12
C HIS A 97 1.39 -28.65 -15.41
N GLN A 98 1.63 -29.45 -14.37
CA GLN A 98 1.93 -30.88 -14.52
C GLN A 98 0.76 -31.65 -15.14
N LEU A 99 -0.47 -31.40 -14.69
CA LEU A 99 -1.66 -32.04 -15.23
C LEU A 99 -1.86 -31.71 -16.71
N VAL A 100 -1.69 -30.44 -17.10
CA VAL A 100 -1.74 -29.99 -18.49
C VAL A 100 -0.69 -30.71 -19.34
N ARG A 101 0.54 -30.87 -18.82
CA ARG A 101 1.60 -31.61 -19.51
C ARG A 101 1.22 -33.08 -19.73
N MET A 102 0.67 -33.75 -18.71
CA MET A 102 0.23 -35.14 -18.83
C MET A 102 -0.91 -35.30 -19.83
N ALA A 103 -1.89 -34.39 -19.81
CA ALA A 103 -3.00 -34.39 -20.78
C ALA A 103 -2.50 -34.26 -22.22
N ASN A 104 -1.50 -33.40 -22.46
CA ASN A 104 -0.89 -33.24 -23.78
C ASN A 104 -0.16 -34.52 -24.25
N LEU A 105 0.59 -35.18 -23.36
CA LEU A 105 1.25 -36.46 -23.67
C LEU A 105 0.23 -37.55 -24.00
N PHE A 106 -0.84 -37.65 -23.20
CA PHE A 106 -1.90 -38.63 -23.43
C PHE A 106 -2.60 -38.40 -24.78
N LYS A 107 -2.90 -37.14 -25.11
CA LYS A 107 -3.45 -36.75 -26.42
C LYS A 107 -2.53 -37.18 -27.58
N GLN A 108 -1.21 -37.01 -27.43
CA GLN A 108 -0.25 -37.46 -28.45
C GLN A 108 -0.24 -38.99 -28.59
N GLN A 109 -0.26 -39.74 -27.49
CA GLN A 109 -0.30 -41.20 -27.52
C GLN A 109 -1.56 -41.74 -28.21
N ILE A 110 -2.74 -41.15 -27.94
CA ILE A 110 -3.98 -41.51 -28.64
C ILE A 110 -3.84 -41.27 -30.14
N LYS A 111 -3.30 -40.10 -30.53
CA LYS A 111 -3.14 -39.73 -31.94
C LYS A 111 -2.22 -40.71 -32.68
N LEU A 112 -1.11 -41.11 -32.06
CA LEU A 112 -0.18 -42.10 -32.63
C LEU A 112 -0.85 -43.46 -32.79
N LYS A 113 -1.49 -43.97 -31.72
CA LYS A 113 -2.19 -45.27 -31.77
C LYS A 113 -3.34 -45.29 -32.79
N SER A 114 -4.08 -44.20 -32.93
CA SER A 114 -5.11 -44.08 -33.97
C SER A 114 -4.53 -44.21 -35.37
N GLY A 115 -3.40 -43.54 -35.63
CA GLY A 115 -2.73 -43.64 -36.93
C GLY A 115 -2.22 -45.04 -37.26
N ASP A 116 -1.71 -45.76 -36.25
CA ASP A 116 -1.28 -47.16 -36.41
C ASP A 116 -2.46 -48.08 -36.77
N VAL A 117 -3.62 -47.88 -36.14
CA VAL A 117 -4.86 -48.62 -36.45
C VAL A 117 -5.34 -48.33 -37.88
N ASP A 118 -5.33 -47.07 -38.30
CA ASP A 118 -5.72 -46.68 -39.66
C ASP A 118 -4.78 -47.30 -40.71
N ALA A 119 -3.48 -47.33 -40.42
CA ALA A 119 -2.48 -47.95 -41.30
C ALA A 119 -2.63 -49.48 -41.38
N LEU A 120 -2.98 -50.13 -40.27
CA LEU A 120 -3.26 -51.56 -40.25
C LEU A 120 -4.51 -51.91 -41.07
N ASN A 121 -5.60 -51.16 -40.89
CA ASN A 121 -6.83 -51.38 -41.65
C ASN A 121 -6.63 -51.29 -43.17
N ARG A 122 -5.79 -50.36 -43.65
CA ARG A 122 -5.44 -50.25 -45.08
C ARG A 122 -4.63 -51.42 -45.62
N LYS A 123 -3.93 -52.20 -44.79
CA LYS A 123 -3.17 -53.38 -45.22
C LYS A 123 -4.01 -54.66 -45.30
N VAL A 124 -5.14 -54.69 -44.61
CA VAL A 124 -6.00 -55.89 -44.49
C VAL A 124 -7.24 -55.80 -45.39
N SER A 125 -7.59 -54.61 -45.88
CA SER A 125 -8.54 -54.41 -46.99
C SER A 125 -7.84 -54.52 -48.34
#